data_AF-A0A7S1FRT6-F1
#
_entry.id   AF-A0A7S1FRT6-F1
#
_cell.length_a   1.000
_cell.length_b   1.000
_cell.length_c   1.000
_cell.angle_alpha   90.00
_cell.angle_beta   90.00
_cell.angle_gamma   90.00
#
_symmetry.space_group_name_H-M   'P 1'
#
loop_
_entity.id
_entity.type
_entity.pdbx_description
1 polymer ?
#
loop_
_entity_poly.entity_id
_entity_poly.type
_entity_poly.pdbx_seq_one_letter_code
_entity_poly.pdbx_strand_id
1 'polypeptide(L)'
;MPIQFLRRATLFLLAYLNSYSAYGPTTTSRRVWLSQIALTTGGLAYPATLTLGNAEPASAAWIGGPPMIVSWPDAKYLVPIYELDGALVALALQLDASRGTEGLRVSSRLVENFFKGGLLSKKNIFQGLCAIYASEITFDDPDRRRVQDFRKNILDDCDQVVRSLSAMKKPLQNLVEGSAVEATPEVMGYLADARSGLNSFLKKVPPKDLERIVAWEKAVGAADVDKNRRIDDNEMQSLTEEDAILYKDVGELLGY
;
A
#
# COMPACT_ATOMS: atom_id res chain seq x y z
N MET A 1 10.53 -11.28 -29.83
CA MET A 1 9.20 -10.78 -30.27
C MET A 1 8.83 -9.60 -29.38
N PRO A 2 8.71 -8.39 -29.94
CA PRO A 2 8.60 -7.14 -29.19
C PRO A 2 7.15 -6.59 -29.17
N ILE A 3 6.91 -5.54 -28.37
CA ILE A 3 5.69 -4.70 -28.33
C ILE A 3 4.52 -5.25 -27.49
N GLN A 4 4.72 -5.46 -26.18
CA GLN A 4 3.60 -5.38 -25.20
C GLN A 4 3.96 -4.62 -23.90
N PHE A 5 5.23 -4.28 -23.67
CA PHE A 5 5.66 -3.54 -22.47
C PHE A 5 5.33 -2.03 -22.49
N LEU A 6 4.95 -1.47 -23.64
CA LEU A 6 4.69 -0.03 -23.81
C LEU A 6 3.26 0.42 -23.46
N ARG A 7 2.40 -0.46 -22.94
CA ARG A 7 0.99 -0.11 -22.63
C ARG A 7 0.68 0.18 -21.15
N ARG A 8 1.64 0.03 -20.23
CA ARG A 8 1.47 0.43 -18.82
C ARG A 8 2.08 1.80 -18.47
N ALA A 9 2.84 2.42 -19.39
CA ALA A 9 3.34 3.80 -19.25
C ALA A 9 2.29 4.90 -19.55
N THR A 10 1.09 4.52 -20.00
CA THR A 10 0.03 5.45 -20.44
C THR A 10 -0.88 5.99 -19.34
N LEU A 11 -0.54 5.81 -18.05
CA LEU A 11 -1.16 6.58 -16.95
C LEU A 11 -0.44 7.91 -16.68
N PHE A 12 0.62 8.22 -17.42
CA PHE A 12 1.37 9.48 -17.30
C PHE A 12 0.95 10.60 -18.26
N LEU A 13 -0.12 10.44 -19.06
CA LEU A 13 -0.45 11.39 -20.15
C LEU A 13 -1.93 11.81 -20.29
N LEU A 14 -2.80 11.55 -19.31
CA LEU A 14 -4.25 11.84 -19.42
C LEU A 14 -4.86 12.81 -18.39
N ALA A 15 -4.04 13.59 -17.66
CA ALA A 15 -4.56 14.65 -16.79
C ALA A 15 -4.14 16.08 -17.20
N TYR A 16 -3.55 16.25 -18.38
CA TYR A 16 -3.20 17.57 -18.93
C TYR A 16 -4.31 18.22 -19.79
N LEU A 17 -5.47 17.58 -19.96
CA LEU A 17 -6.60 18.17 -20.71
C LEU A 17 -7.93 17.80 -20.07
N ASN A 18 -8.35 18.52 -19.02
CA ASN A 18 -9.77 18.83 -18.77
C ASN A 18 -9.98 19.88 -17.67
N SER A 19 -9.18 20.94 -17.70
CA SER A 19 -9.48 22.20 -17.01
C SER A 19 -9.95 23.20 -18.07
N TYR A 20 -11.19 23.09 -18.56
CA TYR A 20 -11.94 24.20 -19.18
C TYR A 20 -13.42 23.79 -19.37
N SER A 21 -14.27 24.17 -18.42
CA SER A 21 -15.44 25.03 -18.67
C SER A 21 -16.40 25.01 -17.48
N ALA A 22 -16.61 26.20 -16.94
CA ALA A 22 -17.78 26.55 -16.16
C ALA A 22 -19.01 26.70 -17.07
N TYR A 23 -20.19 26.78 -16.44
CA TYR A 23 -21.57 26.89 -16.93
C TYR A 23 -22.39 25.59 -16.94
N GLY A 24 -23.51 25.65 -16.22
CA GLY A 24 -24.38 24.52 -15.85
C GLY A 24 -25.43 24.12 -16.91
N PRO A 25 -26.68 23.90 -16.50
CA PRO A 25 -27.23 22.58 -16.19
C PRO A 25 -28.12 22.04 -17.33
N THR A 26 -28.31 20.71 -17.40
CA THR A 26 -29.61 20.11 -17.73
C THR A 26 -29.62 18.61 -17.40
N THR A 27 -30.69 18.25 -16.72
CA THR A 27 -31.27 16.91 -16.49
C THR A 27 -31.26 16.02 -17.73
N THR A 28 -31.03 14.70 -17.56
CA THR A 28 -32.04 13.64 -17.79
C THR A 28 -31.50 12.23 -17.41
N SER A 29 -32.17 11.63 -16.42
CA SER A 29 -32.48 10.20 -16.22
C SER A 29 -31.37 9.12 -16.19
N ARG A 30 -30.94 8.77 -14.97
CA ARG A 30 -30.41 7.43 -14.58
C ARG A 30 -31.49 6.51 -13.98
N ARG A 31 -32.79 6.83 -14.14
CA ARG A 31 -33.92 6.09 -13.55
C ARG A 31 -34.74 5.36 -14.61
N VAL A 32 -34.21 4.29 -15.19
CA VAL A 32 -35.04 3.32 -15.97
C VAL A 32 -34.63 1.85 -15.74
N TRP A 33 -33.51 1.55 -15.09
CA TRP A 33 -33.01 0.17 -15.04
C TRP A 33 -33.45 -0.67 -13.82
N LEU A 34 -34.40 -0.19 -12.99
CA LEU A 34 -34.81 -0.88 -11.75
C LEU A 34 -36.27 -1.38 -11.72
N SER A 35 -37.02 -1.37 -12.83
CA SER A 35 -38.45 -1.72 -12.81
C SER A 35 -38.85 -2.94 -13.63
N GLN A 36 -37.94 -3.89 -13.90
CA GLN A 36 -38.26 -5.02 -14.80
C GLN A 36 -38.03 -6.44 -14.26
N ILE A 37 -37.91 -6.65 -12.95
CA ILE A 37 -37.89 -8.02 -12.37
C ILE A 37 -38.66 -8.08 -11.04
N ALA A 38 -39.90 -7.58 -11.01
CA ALA A 38 -40.77 -7.78 -9.85
C ALA A 38 -42.25 -7.81 -10.25
N LEU A 39 -42.61 -8.64 -11.22
CA LEU A 39 -44.00 -8.97 -11.53
C LEU A 39 -44.06 -10.32 -12.28
N THR A 40 -44.09 -11.40 -11.50
CA THR A 40 -44.58 -12.77 -11.82
C THR A 40 -44.16 -13.62 -10.61
N THR A 41 -44.97 -14.25 -9.79
CA THR A 41 -46.33 -14.81 -9.92
C THR A 41 -46.76 -15.22 -8.50
N GLY A 42 -48.03 -14.98 -8.15
CA GLY A 42 -48.63 -15.54 -6.93
C GLY A 42 -48.96 -17.02 -7.07
N GLY A 43 -49.14 -17.71 -5.93
CA GLY A 43 -49.63 -19.09 -5.87
C GLY A 43 -49.58 -19.65 -4.46
N LEU A 44 -50.69 -20.25 -4.03
CA LEU A 44 -51.05 -20.65 -2.66
C LEU A 44 -50.42 -21.98 -2.18
N ALA A 45 -50.49 -22.17 -0.85
CA ALA A 45 -50.69 -23.43 -0.10
C ALA A 45 -49.50 -24.04 0.69
N TYR A 46 -49.78 -24.24 1.99
CA TYR A 46 -49.09 -24.96 3.08
C TYR A 46 -48.91 -26.48 2.82
N PRO A 47 -48.40 -27.30 3.77
CA PRO A 47 -47.10 -27.25 4.46
C PRO A 47 -46.40 -28.62 4.41
N ALA A 48 -45.09 -28.68 4.62
CA ALA A 48 -44.45 -29.93 5.08
C ALA A 48 -43.23 -29.59 5.93
N THR A 49 -43.42 -29.64 7.23
CA THR A 49 -42.36 -29.71 8.23
C THR A 49 -41.62 -31.02 8.00
N LEU A 50 -40.49 -30.95 7.28
CA LEU A 50 -39.42 -31.93 7.40
C LEU A 50 -38.37 -31.31 8.31
N THR A 51 -38.43 -31.68 9.58
CA THR A 51 -37.32 -31.58 10.51
C THR A 51 -36.22 -32.54 10.04
N LEU A 52 -35.45 -32.15 9.03
CA LEU A 52 -34.06 -32.58 8.94
C LEU A 52 -33.29 -31.66 9.89
N GLY A 53 -32.56 -32.25 10.84
CA GLY A 53 -31.77 -31.52 11.82
C GLY A 53 -31.00 -30.39 11.16
N ASN A 54 -30.87 -29.27 11.89
CA ASN A 54 -30.11 -28.09 11.49
C ASN A 54 -28.69 -28.49 11.09
N ALA A 55 -28.51 -28.94 9.84
CA ALA A 55 -27.29 -28.73 9.13
C ALA A 55 -27.28 -27.22 8.91
N GLU A 56 -26.51 -26.52 9.75
CA GLU A 56 -26.16 -25.14 9.46
C GLU A 56 -25.78 -25.09 7.99
N PRO A 57 -26.44 -24.24 7.17
CA PRO A 57 -26.03 -24.10 5.80
C PRO A 57 -24.55 -23.72 5.85
N ALA A 58 -23.71 -24.38 5.04
CA ALA A 58 -22.27 -24.14 5.00
C ALA A 58 -21.89 -22.66 4.72
N SER A 59 -22.88 -21.80 4.42
CA SER A 59 -22.78 -20.34 4.34
C SER A 59 -22.69 -19.63 5.71
N ALA A 60 -23.05 -20.27 6.83
CA ALA A 60 -23.01 -19.67 8.17
C ALA A 60 -21.59 -19.61 8.77
N ALA A 61 -20.68 -20.51 8.34
CA ALA A 61 -19.28 -20.54 8.78
C ALA A 61 -18.40 -19.40 8.19
N TRP A 62 -18.97 -18.57 7.31
CA TRP A 62 -18.24 -17.53 6.58
C TRP A 62 -18.39 -16.12 7.19
N ILE A 63 -19.29 -15.94 8.16
CA ILE A 63 -19.58 -14.63 8.74
C ILE A 63 -18.45 -14.24 9.70
N GLY A 64 -17.54 -13.37 9.25
CA GLY A 64 -16.48 -12.77 10.07
C GLY A 64 -15.04 -13.15 9.71
N GLY A 65 -14.82 -14.07 8.75
CA GLY A 65 -13.49 -14.42 8.26
C GLY A 65 -12.93 -13.45 7.20
N PRO A 66 -11.61 -13.43 6.97
CA PRO A 66 -11.02 -12.73 5.83
C PRO A 66 -11.57 -13.29 4.50
N PRO A 67 -11.60 -12.49 3.42
CA PRO A 67 -12.14 -12.94 2.15
C PRO A 67 -11.30 -14.08 1.55
N MET A 68 -11.93 -14.89 0.70
CA MET A 68 -11.26 -15.97 -0.03
C MET A 68 -10.32 -15.40 -1.11
N ILE A 69 -9.02 -15.42 -0.85
CA ILE A 69 -7.99 -14.96 -1.77
C ILE A 69 -7.46 -16.11 -2.62
N VAL A 70 -7.43 -15.93 -3.94
CA VAL A 70 -6.92 -16.90 -4.92
C VAL A 70 -5.44 -16.67 -5.18
N SER A 71 -5.05 -15.43 -5.41
CA SER A 71 -3.66 -15.06 -5.65
C SER A 71 -3.34 -13.69 -5.09
N TRP A 72 -2.09 -13.56 -4.66
CA TRP A 72 -1.50 -12.29 -4.24
C TRP A 72 -0.76 -11.63 -5.40
N PRO A 73 -0.60 -10.29 -5.36
CA PRO A 73 0.23 -9.56 -6.32
C PRO A 73 1.70 -9.97 -6.24
N ASP A 74 2.43 -9.63 -7.30
CA ASP A 74 3.87 -9.86 -7.39
C ASP A 74 4.65 -9.10 -6.30
N ALA A 75 5.73 -9.71 -5.80
CA ALA A 75 6.60 -9.18 -4.75
C ALA A 75 7.20 -7.82 -5.11
N LYS A 76 7.35 -7.48 -6.40
CA LYS A 76 7.86 -6.16 -6.83
C LYS A 76 7.09 -4.97 -6.27
N TYR A 77 5.80 -5.12 -5.97
CA TYR A 77 5.01 -4.03 -5.39
C TYR A 77 5.24 -3.89 -3.88
N LEU A 78 5.64 -4.99 -3.23
CA LEU A 78 5.89 -5.04 -1.80
C LEU A 78 7.28 -4.54 -1.43
N VAL A 79 8.28 -4.68 -2.31
CA VAL A 79 9.66 -4.26 -1.99
C VAL A 79 9.73 -2.79 -1.54
N PRO A 80 9.20 -1.79 -2.29
CA PRO A 80 9.28 -0.40 -1.85
C PRO A 80 8.42 -0.10 -0.60
N ILE A 81 7.37 -0.90 -0.38
CA ILE A 81 6.53 -0.79 0.83
C ILE A 81 7.29 -1.33 2.05
N TYR A 82 8.03 -2.42 1.88
CA TYR A 82 8.87 -3.00 2.92
C TYR A 82 10.09 -2.12 3.24
N GLU A 83 10.71 -1.50 2.24
CA GLU A 83 11.81 -0.54 2.45
C GLU A 83 11.38 0.63 3.36
N LEU A 84 10.11 1.06 3.25
CA LEU A 84 9.56 2.08 4.13
C LEU A 84 9.57 1.64 5.60
N ASP A 85 9.40 0.36 5.92
CA ASP A 85 9.50 -0.14 7.29
C ASP A 85 10.91 0.07 7.84
N GLY A 86 11.93 -0.30 7.07
CA GLY A 86 13.32 -0.03 7.40
C GLY A 86 13.59 1.46 7.59
N ALA A 87 13.01 2.32 6.74
CA ALA A 87 13.13 3.77 6.86
C ALA A 87 12.44 4.32 8.11
N LEU A 88 11.28 3.78 8.53
CA LEU A 88 10.60 4.17 9.77
C LEU A 88 11.37 3.71 11.02
N VAL A 89 12.01 2.54 10.96
CA VAL A 89 12.92 2.07 12.03
C VAL A 89 14.13 2.99 12.12
N ALA A 90 14.74 3.36 10.99
CA ALA A 90 15.86 4.30 10.96
C ALA A 90 15.44 5.68 11.50
N LEU A 91 14.24 6.15 11.15
CA LEU A 91 13.68 7.40 11.68
C LEU A 91 13.53 7.35 13.21
N ALA A 92 13.06 6.22 13.75
CA ALA A 92 12.99 6.03 15.21
C ALA A 92 14.36 6.16 15.88
N LEU A 93 15.40 5.58 15.28
CA LEU A 93 16.78 5.67 15.79
C LEU A 93 17.35 7.10 15.70
N GLN A 94 16.90 7.90 14.73
CA GLN A 94 17.31 9.31 14.62
C GLN A 94 16.58 10.22 15.61
N LEU A 95 15.37 9.87 16.02
CA LEU A 95 14.60 10.62 17.01
C LEU A 95 14.96 10.26 18.46
N ASP A 96 15.84 9.27 18.66
CA ASP A 96 16.38 8.93 19.97
C ASP A 96 17.12 10.13 20.59
N ALA A 97 16.93 10.36 21.89
CA ALA A 97 17.51 11.49 22.62
C ALA A 97 19.04 11.55 22.52
N SER A 98 19.71 10.41 22.34
CA SER A 98 21.17 10.34 22.15
C SER A 98 21.67 11.03 20.86
N ARG A 99 20.79 11.27 19.88
CA ARG A 99 21.12 11.94 18.61
C ARG A 99 20.99 13.45 18.67
N GLY A 100 20.35 13.99 19.70
CA GLY A 100 20.26 15.42 19.94
C GLY A 100 19.62 16.20 18.78
N THR A 101 20.09 17.44 18.60
CA THR A 101 19.66 18.35 17.53
C THR A 101 19.90 17.82 16.12
N GLU A 102 20.99 17.06 15.90
CA GLU A 102 21.30 16.51 14.58
C GLU A 102 20.31 15.42 14.17
N GLY A 103 19.93 14.55 15.11
CA GLY A 103 18.88 13.54 14.91
C GLY A 103 17.56 14.15 14.46
N LEU A 104 17.14 15.25 15.10
CA LEU A 104 15.92 15.98 14.71
C LEU A 104 16.03 16.60 13.31
N ARG A 105 17.18 17.17 12.94
CA ARG A 105 17.41 17.72 11.60
C ARG A 105 17.37 16.65 10.52
N VAL A 106 18.04 15.53 10.75
CA VAL A 106 18.03 14.38 9.83
C VAL A 106 16.59 13.86 9.68
N SER A 107 15.89 13.68 10.80
CA SER A 107 14.50 13.21 10.81
C SER A 107 13.56 14.15 10.06
N SER A 108 13.67 15.46 10.28
CA SER A 108 12.92 16.49 9.55
C SER A 108 13.16 16.39 8.04
N ARG A 109 14.42 16.30 7.59
CA ARG A 109 14.75 16.13 6.16
C ARG A 109 14.21 14.83 5.58
N LEU A 110 14.29 13.72 6.31
CA LEU A 110 13.76 12.43 5.86
C LEU A 110 12.25 12.50 5.62
N VAL A 111 11.50 13.03 6.58
CA VAL A 111 10.05 13.21 6.46
C VAL A 111 9.73 14.19 5.33
N GLU A 112 10.43 15.31 5.21
CA GLU A 112 10.22 16.25 4.09
C GLU A 112 10.48 15.62 2.73
N ASN A 113 11.58 14.86 2.58
CA ASN A 113 11.94 14.17 1.34
C ASN A 113 10.88 13.15 0.92
N PHE A 114 10.16 12.53 1.87
CA PHE A 114 9.04 11.65 1.55
C PHE A 114 7.91 12.37 0.81
N PHE A 115 7.64 13.64 1.16
CA PHE A 115 6.60 14.47 0.56
C PHE A 115 7.09 15.34 -0.62
N LYS A 116 8.41 15.47 -0.81
CA LYS A 116 9.01 16.31 -1.85
C LYS A 116 8.89 15.64 -3.22
N GLY A 117 8.74 16.43 -4.28
CA GLY A 117 8.72 15.93 -5.68
C GLY A 117 7.35 15.94 -6.38
N GLY A 118 6.31 16.51 -5.76
CA GLY A 118 5.00 16.66 -6.39
C GLY A 118 4.38 15.32 -6.76
N LEU A 119 4.02 15.12 -8.04
CA LEU A 119 3.43 13.88 -8.53
C LEU A 119 4.36 12.67 -8.34
N LEU A 120 5.68 12.87 -8.46
CA LEU A 120 6.72 11.85 -8.32
C LEU A 120 7.27 11.74 -6.89
N SER A 121 6.57 12.28 -5.90
CA SER A 121 6.99 12.16 -4.50
C SER A 121 6.95 10.70 -4.03
N LYS A 122 7.85 10.34 -3.09
CA LYS A 122 7.85 8.99 -2.48
C LYS A 122 6.51 8.64 -1.86
N LYS A 123 5.81 9.63 -1.29
CA LYS A 123 4.42 9.53 -0.83
C LYS A 123 3.49 8.98 -1.93
N ASN A 124 3.49 9.59 -3.12
CA ASN A 124 2.57 9.20 -4.18
C ASN A 124 2.96 7.84 -4.78
N ILE A 125 4.26 7.54 -4.88
CA ILE A 125 4.75 6.21 -5.29
C ILE A 125 4.23 5.16 -4.29
N PHE A 126 4.42 5.39 -2.99
CA PHE A 126 3.93 4.50 -1.93
C PHE A 126 2.41 4.29 -1.99
N GLN A 127 1.61 5.36 -2.07
CA GLN A 127 0.15 5.25 -2.18
C GLN A 127 -0.27 4.54 -3.47
N GLY A 128 0.41 4.80 -4.59
CA GLY A 128 0.16 4.14 -5.87
C GLY A 128 0.44 2.64 -5.79
N LEU A 129 1.55 2.24 -5.17
CA LEU A 129 1.90 0.83 -4.95
C LEU A 129 0.90 0.13 -4.02
N CYS A 130 0.48 0.76 -2.92
CA CYS A 130 -0.57 0.22 -2.07
C CYS A 130 -1.89 0.02 -2.84
N ALA A 131 -2.26 0.97 -3.70
CA ALA A 131 -3.46 0.87 -4.53
C ALA A 131 -3.38 -0.27 -5.55
N ILE A 132 -2.24 -0.38 -6.25
CA ILE A 132 -1.99 -1.46 -7.19
C ILE A 132 -2.03 -2.81 -6.46
N TYR A 133 -1.29 -2.93 -5.36
CA TYR A 133 -1.25 -4.13 -4.53
C TYR A 133 -2.66 -4.56 -4.08
N ALA A 134 -3.43 -3.67 -3.48
CA ALA A 134 -4.80 -3.98 -3.06
C ALA A 134 -5.72 -4.39 -4.23
N SER A 135 -5.53 -3.79 -5.41
CA SER A 135 -6.36 -4.03 -6.59
C SER A 135 -6.03 -5.34 -7.32
N GLU A 136 -4.76 -5.77 -7.30
CA GLU A 136 -4.27 -6.96 -8.00
C GLU A 136 -4.48 -8.25 -7.21
N ILE A 137 -4.88 -8.18 -5.92
CA ILE A 137 -5.34 -9.36 -5.18
C ILE A 137 -6.59 -9.92 -5.87
N THR A 138 -6.53 -11.20 -6.24
CA THR A 138 -7.64 -11.93 -6.84
C THR A 138 -8.39 -12.69 -5.76
N PHE A 139 -9.72 -12.68 -5.85
CA PHE A 139 -10.61 -13.27 -4.85
C PHE A 139 -11.58 -14.24 -5.53
N ASP A 140 -11.87 -15.34 -4.85
CA ASP A 140 -12.96 -16.27 -5.18
C ASP A 140 -14.01 -16.22 -4.05
N ASP A 141 -14.32 -15.00 -3.62
CA ASP A 141 -15.25 -14.75 -2.54
C ASP A 141 -16.64 -14.41 -3.09
N PRO A 142 -17.70 -15.14 -2.69
CA PRO A 142 -19.05 -14.85 -3.14
C PRO A 142 -19.61 -13.53 -2.59
N ASP A 143 -19.08 -13.02 -1.46
CA ASP A 143 -19.48 -11.77 -0.85
C ASP A 143 -18.56 -10.61 -1.27
N ARG A 144 -19.04 -9.83 -2.25
CA ARG A 144 -18.34 -8.65 -2.75
C ARG A 144 -18.08 -7.57 -1.69
N ARG A 145 -18.88 -7.51 -0.62
CA ARG A 145 -18.68 -6.51 0.45
C ARG A 145 -17.42 -6.83 1.24
N ARG A 146 -17.19 -8.10 1.60
CA ARG A 146 -15.94 -8.52 2.28
C ARG A 146 -14.70 -8.19 1.47
N VAL A 147 -14.75 -8.39 0.16
CA VAL A 147 -13.65 -8.02 -0.75
C VAL A 147 -13.41 -6.51 -0.75
N GLN A 148 -14.48 -5.71 -0.82
CA GLN A 148 -14.37 -4.25 -0.77
C GLN A 148 -13.83 -3.75 0.57
N ASP A 149 -14.32 -4.29 1.68
CA ASP A 149 -13.89 -3.94 3.03
C ASP A 149 -12.43 -4.33 3.25
N PHE A 150 -12.00 -5.50 2.79
CA PHE A 150 -10.61 -5.92 2.87
C PHE A 150 -9.67 -5.01 2.08
N ARG A 151 -10.03 -4.68 0.83
CA ARG A 151 -9.27 -3.73 0.01
C ARG A 151 -9.21 -2.35 0.66
N LYS A 152 -10.34 -1.88 1.18
CA LYS A 152 -10.42 -0.62 1.91
C LYS A 152 -9.51 -0.64 3.14
N ASN A 153 -9.51 -1.70 3.94
CA ASN A 153 -8.65 -1.83 5.10
C ASN A 153 -7.16 -1.74 4.73
N ILE A 154 -6.73 -2.37 3.63
CA ILE A 154 -5.36 -2.22 3.12
C ILE A 154 -5.03 -0.76 2.79
N LEU A 155 -5.93 -0.05 2.13
CA LEU A 155 -5.72 1.35 1.77
C LEU A 155 -5.75 2.27 2.99
N ASP A 156 -6.65 2.02 3.94
CA ASP A 156 -6.76 2.77 5.19
C ASP A 156 -5.48 2.64 6.03
N ASP A 157 -4.85 1.45 6.05
CA ASP A 157 -3.55 1.23 6.68
C ASP A 157 -2.45 2.09 6.02
N CYS A 158 -2.37 2.10 4.68
CA CYS A 158 -1.39 2.92 3.97
C CYS A 158 -1.66 4.43 4.15
N ASP A 159 -2.92 4.84 4.15
CA ASP A 159 -3.31 6.22 4.39
C ASP A 159 -3.03 6.66 5.83
N GLN A 160 -3.08 5.74 6.80
CA GLN A 160 -2.61 6.02 8.16
C GLN A 160 -1.11 6.36 8.17
N VAL A 161 -0.26 5.59 7.47
CA VAL A 161 1.18 5.90 7.35
C VAL A 161 1.39 7.33 6.83
N VAL A 162 0.74 7.66 5.71
CA VAL A 162 0.88 8.97 5.05
C VAL A 162 0.37 10.11 5.93
N ARG A 163 -0.80 9.93 6.56
CA ARG A 163 -1.38 10.96 7.44
C ARG A 163 -0.49 11.22 8.65
N SER A 164 0.01 10.17 9.29
CA SER A 164 0.87 10.30 10.47
C SER A 164 2.22 10.94 10.12
N LEU A 165 2.86 10.53 9.02
CA LEU A 165 4.07 11.20 8.53
C LEU A 165 3.82 12.67 8.17
N SER A 166 2.65 12.99 7.59
CA SER A 166 2.29 14.37 7.25
C SER A 166 2.07 15.22 8.49
N ALA A 167 1.42 14.67 9.52
CA ALA A 167 1.18 15.34 10.80
C ALA A 167 2.49 15.64 11.54
N MET A 168 3.51 14.80 11.36
CA MET A 168 4.83 14.97 11.97
C MET A 168 5.65 16.15 11.43
N LYS A 169 5.36 16.62 10.20
CA LYS A 169 6.18 17.63 9.51
C LYS A 169 6.34 18.93 10.31
N LYS A 170 5.22 19.55 10.68
CA LYS A 170 5.22 20.86 11.33
C LYS A 170 5.81 20.80 12.75
N PRO A 171 5.44 19.82 13.60
CA PRO A 171 6.09 19.64 14.89
C PRO A 171 7.61 19.44 14.77
N LEU A 172 8.08 18.61 13.82
CA LEU A 172 9.52 18.43 13.61
C LEU A 172 10.23 19.71 13.17
N GLN A 173 9.63 20.48 12.25
CA GLN A 173 10.18 21.77 11.80
C GLN A 173 10.31 22.75 12.97
N ASN A 174 9.26 22.88 13.80
CA ASN A 174 9.28 23.74 14.97
C ASN A 174 10.38 23.34 15.97
N LEU A 175 10.60 22.04 16.17
CA LEU A 175 11.67 21.55 17.04
C LEU A 175 13.06 21.88 16.48
N VAL A 176 13.24 21.76 15.16
CA VAL A 176 14.50 22.12 14.49
C VAL A 176 14.77 23.63 14.58
N GLU A 177 13.77 24.46 14.30
CA GLU A 177 13.87 25.93 14.38
C GLU A 177 14.11 26.40 15.82
N GLY A 178 13.44 25.77 16.79
CA GLY A 178 13.60 26.02 18.22
C GLY A 178 14.89 25.44 18.82
N SER A 179 15.73 24.77 18.02
CA SER A 179 16.96 24.12 18.48
C SER A 179 16.74 23.14 19.65
N ALA A 180 15.62 22.41 19.62
CA ALA A 180 15.33 21.38 20.61
C ALA A 180 16.38 20.25 20.54
N VAL A 181 16.59 19.56 21.66
CA VAL A 181 17.54 18.45 21.76
C VAL A 181 16.88 17.07 21.72
N GLU A 182 15.55 17.01 21.80
CA GLU A 182 14.80 15.76 21.86
C GLU A 182 13.46 15.85 21.11
N ALA A 183 12.97 14.71 20.65
CA ALA A 183 11.64 14.59 20.05
C ALA A 183 10.56 14.68 21.12
N THR A 184 9.45 15.36 20.80
CA THR A 184 8.31 15.43 21.72
C THR A 184 7.51 14.13 21.72
N PRO A 185 6.74 13.84 22.79
CA PRO A 185 5.80 12.71 22.79
C PRO A 185 4.82 12.74 21.62
N GLU A 186 4.44 13.92 21.15
CA GLU A 186 3.60 14.10 19.96
C GLU A 186 4.27 13.57 18.68
N VAL A 187 5.52 13.94 18.42
CA VAL A 187 6.30 13.45 17.27
C VAL A 187 6.48 11.92 17.34
N MET A 188 6.81 11.40 18.52
CA MET A 188 6.94 9.97 18.75
C MET A 188 5.61 9.22 18.57
N GLY A 189 4.48 9.85 18.95
CA GLY A 189 3.14 9.33 18.71
C GLY A 189 2.83 9.19 17.22
N TYR A 190 3.11 10.23 16.41
CA TYR A 190 2.93 10.14 14.96
C TYR A 190 3.81 9.07 14.32
N LEU A 191 5.05 8.90 14.78
CA LEU A 191 5.90 7.81 14.29
C LEU A 191 5.34 6.44 14.66
N ALA A 192 4.86 6.27 15.90
CA ALA A 192 4.24 5.03 16.35
C ALA A 192 2.99 4.69 15.52
N ASP A 193 2.14 5.68 15.22
CA ASP A 193 0.95 5.52 14.38
C ASP A 193 1.31 5.14 12.94
N ALA A 194 2.37 5.75 12.37
CA ALA A 194 2.86 5.40 11.05
C ALA A 194 3.35 3.94 10.99
N ARG A 195 4.15 3.52 11.99
CA ARG A 195 4.59 2.12 12.10
C ARG A 195 3.43 1.17 12.34
N SER A 196 2.42 1.58 13.09
CA SER A 196 1.22 0.77 13.34
C SER A 196 0.45 0.51 12.04
N GLY A 197 0.22 1.54 11.22
CA GLY A 197 -0.41 1.41 9.90
C GLY A 197 0.38 0.46 9.00
N LEU A 198 1.70 0.65 8.89
CA LEU A 198 2.53 -0.21 8.05
C LEU A 198 2.56 -1.67 8.55
N ASN A 199 2.69 -1.88 9.86
CA ASN A 199 2.62 -3.22 10.45
C ASN A 199 1.25 -3.90 10.24
N SER A 200 0.17 -3.12 10.31
CA SER A 200 -1.19 -3.62 10.01
C SER A 200 -1.30 -4.08 8.55
N PHE A 201 -0.72 -3.32 7.62
CA PHE A 201 -0.61 -3.70 6.21
C PHE A 201 0.21 -4.98 6.05
N LEU A 202 1.43 -5.03 6.58
CA LEU A 202 2.35 -6.16 6.40
C LEU A 202 1.81 -7.46 7.02
N LYS A 203 1.03 -7.39 8.10
CA LYS A 203 0.34 -8.56 8.67
C LYS A 203 -0.69 -9.20 7.74
N LYS A 204 -1.16 -8.47 6.72
CA LYS A 204 -2.08 -9.01 5.71
C LYS A 204 -1.34 -9.70 4.58
N VAL A 205 -0.07 -9.37 4.37
CA VAL A 205 0.79 -9.95 3.32
C VAL A 205 1.12 -11.41 3.67
N PRO A 206 1.19 -12.33 2.69
CA PRO A 206 1.65 -13.69 2.93
C PRO A 206 3.03 -13.72 3.57
N PRO A 207 3.25 -14.52 4.63
CA PRO A 207 4.57 -14.63 5.27
C PRO A 207 5.68 -15.04 4.29
N LYS A 208 5.37 -15.90 3.31
CA LYS A 208 6.32 -16.33 2.28
C LYS A 208 6.83 -15.18 1.41
N ASP A 209 5.98 -14.22 1.09
CA ASP A 209 6.36 -13.07 0.26
C ASP A 209 7.26 -12.14 1.07
N LEU A 210 6.95 -11.94 2.36
CA LEU A 210 7.82 -11.18 3.28
C LEU A 210 9.17 -11.86 3.46
N GLU A 211 9.20 -13.18 3.65
CA GLU A 211 10.45 -13.96 3.74
C GLU A 211 11.28 -13.85 2.46
N ARG A 212 10.64 -13.87 1.28
CA ARG A 212 11.29 -13.69 -0.02
C ARG A 212 11.93 -12.31 -0.15
N ILE A 213 11.23 -11.25 0.29
CA ILE A 213 11.74 -9.87 0.26
C ILE A 213 12.91 -9.71 1.22
N VAL A 214 12.81 -10.23 2.44
CA VAL A 214 13.91 -10.20 3.42
C VAL A 214 15.14 -10.94 2.91
N ALA A 215 14.95 -12.08 2.24
CA ALA A 215 16.04 -12.81 1.60
C ALA A 215 16.65 -12.01 0.44
N TRP A 216 15.81 -11.39 -0.39
CA TRP A 216 16.23 -10.53 -1.49
C TRP A 216 17.05 -9.33 -1.01
N GLU A 217 16.61 -8.59 0.01
CA GLU A 217 17.34 -7.44 0.57
C GLU A 217 18.72 -7.86 1.10
N LYS A 218 18.82 -9.04 1.73
CA LYS A 218 20.10 -9.58 2.19
C LYS A 218 21.01 -9.95 1.02
N ALA A 219 20.47 -10.52 -0.05
CA ALA A 219 21.24 -10.85 -1.26
C ALA A 219 21.75 -9.58 -1.94
N VAL A 220 20.88 -8.58 -2.13
CA VAL A 220 21.22 -7.27 -2.70
C VAL A 220 22.27 -6.57 -1.83
N GLY A 221 22.08 -6.52 -0.52
CA GLY A 221 23.05 -5.90 0.40
C GLY A 221 24.39 -6.63 0.48
N ALA A 222 24.43 -7.94 0.17
CA ALA A 222 25.68 -8.70 0.07
C ALA A 222 26.38 -8.50 -1.28
N ALA A 223 25.60 -8.21 -2.33
CA ALA A 223 26.08 -7.94 -3.68
C ALA A 223 26.62 -6.51 -3.86
N ASP A 224 26.10 -5.53 -3.12
CA ASP A 224 26.57 -4.14 -3.05
C ASP A 224 27.93 -4.06 -2.29
N VAL A 225 29.02 -4.37 -2.99
CA VAL A 225 30.37 -4.49 -2.43
C VAL A 225 30.92 -3.14 -2.02
N ASP A 226 30.65 -2.11 -2.83
CA ASP A 226 31.13 -0.75 -2.59
C ASP A 226 30.25 0.07 -1.64
N LYS A 227 29.08 -0.47 -1.26
CA LYS A 227 28.10 0.09 -0.32
C LYS A 227 27.53 1.42 -0.80
N ASN A 228 27.47 1.61 -2.10
CA ASN A 228 26.89 2.81 -2.71
C ASN A 228 25.35 2.72 -2.83
N ARG A 229 24.76 1.56 -2.46
CA ARG A 229 23.34 1.22 -2.59
C ARG A 229 22.87 1.04 -4.03
N ARG A 230 23.75 0.67 -4.94
CA ARG A 230 23.48 0.43 -6.36
C ARG A 230 24.29 -0.77 -6.79
N ILE A 231 23.62 -1.77 -7.31
CA ILE A 231 24.25 -2.96 -7.87
C ILE A 231 24.57 -2.69 -9.34
N ASP A 232 25.87 -2.63 -9.65
CA ASP A 232 26.33 -2.54 -11.02
C ASP A 232 26.22 -3.89 -11.77
N ASP A 233 26.48 -3.89 -13.09
CA ASP A 233 26.37 -5.11 -13.91
C ASP A 233 27.32 -6.25 -13.48
N ASN A 234 28.43 -5.92 -12.82
CA ASN A 234 29.36 -6.93 -12.30
C ASN A 234 28.85 -7.49 -10.96
N GLU A 235 28.37 -6.63 -10.06
CA GLU A 235 27.76 -7.03 -8.79
C GLU A 235 26.48 -7.85 -9.01
N MET A 236 25.75 -7.56 -10.08
CA MET A 236 24.55 -8.31 -10.49
C MET A 236 24.83 -9.80 -10.73
N GLN A 237 26.08 -10.16 -11.08
CA GLN A 237 26.47 -11.56 -11.31
C GLN A 237 26.49 -12.40 -10.03
N SER A 238 26.51 -11.74 -8.86
CA SER A 238 26.43 -12.41 -7.55
C SER A 238 25.00 -12.72 -7.11
N LEU A 239 24.00 -12.15 -7.81
CA LEU A 239 22.58 -12.40 -7.56
C LEU A 239 22.07 -13.61 -8.35
N THR A 240 21.01 -14.24 -7.83
CA THR A 240 20.25 -15.20 -8.64
C THR A 240 19.53 -14.49 -9.78
N GLU A 241 19.17 -15.21 -10.85
CA GLU A 241 18.44 -14.61 -11.99
C GLU A 241 17.13 -13.95 -11.52
N GLU A 242 16.40 -14.58 -10.61
CA GLU A 242 15.17 -14.02 -10.04
C GLU A 242 15.42 -12.74 -9.23
N ASP A 243 16.50 -12.70 -8.43
CA ASP A 243 16.87 -11.52 -7.64
C ASP A 243 17.29 -10.35 -8.52
N ALA A 244 18.04 -10.63 -9.58
CA ALA A 244 18.47 -9.65 -10.56
C ALA A 244 17.28 -9.08 -11.37
N ILE A 245 16.32 -9.92 -11.73
CA ILE A 245 15.08 -9.47 -12.38
C ILE A 245 14.29 -8.57 -11.43
N LEU A 246 14.08 -9.01 -10.19
CA LEU A 246 13.36 -8.22 -9.20
C LEU A 246 14.07 -6.88 -8.94
N TYR A 247 15.40 -6.89 -8.82
CA TYR A 247 16.20 -5.66 -8.67
C TYR A 247 16.05 -4.73 -9.87
N LYS A 248 16.04 -5.24 -11.11
CA LYS A 248 15.80 -4.40 -12.30
C LYS A 248 14.39 -3.82 -12.33
N ASP A 249 13.40 -4.56 -11.85
CA ASP A 249 11.99 -4.13 -11.81
C ASP A 249 11.74 -3.02 -10.77
N VAL A 250 12.49 -2.99 -9.66
CA VAL A 250 12.23 -2.08 -8.53
C VAL A 250 13.36 -1.12 -8.20
N GLY A 251 14.61 -1.38 -8.61
CA GLY A 251 15.81 -0.64 -8.20
C GLY A 251 15.72 0.85 -8.50
N GLU A 252 15.20 1.22 -9.68
CA GLU A 252 14.98 2.63 -10.04
C GLU A 252 13.98 3.33 -9.09
N LEU A 253 12.99 2.62 -8.56
CA LEU A 253 11.98 3.16 -7.63
C LEU A 253 12.56 3.41 -6.23
N LEU A 254 13.52 2.58 -5.82
CA LEU A 254 14.20 2.70 -4.53
C LEU A 254 15.30 3.78 -4.57
N GLY A 255 15.66 4.25 -5.77
CA GLY A 255 16.74 5.19 -5.98
C GLY A 255 18.11 4.52 -5.91
N TYR A 256 18.16 3.22 -6.22
CA TYR A 256 19.39 2.48 -6.48
C TYR A 256 19.96 2.84 -7.86
#